data_AF-A0A6A6ELF9-F1
#
_entry.id   AF-A0A6A6ELF9-F1
#
_cell.length_a   1.000
_cell.length_b   1.000
_cell.length_c   1.000
_cell.angle_alpha   90.00
_cell.angle_beta   90.00
_cell.angle_gamma   90.00
#
_symmetry.space_group_name_H-M   'P 1'
#
loop_
_entity.id
_entity.type
_entity.pdbx_description
1 polymer ?
#
loop_
_entity_poly.entity_id
_entity_poly.type
_entity_poly.pdbx_seq_one_letter_code
_entity_poly.pdbx_strand_id
1 'polypeptide(L)'
;MTNPTHERVLRKITIWAMLPAFPMLLSAGIKADAVAAACGIIPLFCSFVMGFVYLRWTPKADTKRSWIWGFCDIIISVMYLCDLLPIWIIEPLRLWRGGGDFMMLETYGSSFLILNMAVHFYLFLANLNINIHGWSMSRECPRCAAREQSESPGMATNPSYSLLGEEYRDEAEDATPRPSEEV
;
A
#
# COMPACT_ATOMS: atom_id res chain seq x y z
N MET A 1 -3.10 -10.40 -7.60
CA MET A 1 -3.67 -9.04 -7.62
C MET A 1 -3.60 -8.48 -6.20
N THR A 2 -2.94 -7.34 -5.99
CA THR A 2 -3.05 -6.64 -4.70
C THR A 2 -4.39 -5.93 -4.67
N ASN A 3 -5.24 -6.24 -3.68
CA ASN A 3 -6.49 -5.52 -3.50
C ASN A 3 -6.16 -4.04 -3.23
N PRO A 4 -6.81 -3.05 -3.87
CA PRO A 4 -6.50 -1.61 -3.69
C PRO A 4 -6.60 -1.16 -2.22
N THR A 5 -7.36 -1.89 -1.41
CA THR A 5 -7.41 -1.71 0.05
C THR A 5 -6.05 -2.00 0.72
N HIS A 6 -5.33 -3.04 0.29
CA HIS A 6 -4.05 -3.45 0.87
C HIS A 6 -2.95 -2.41 0.61
N GLU A 7 -2.88 -1.83 -0.60
CA GLU A 7 -1.87 -0.80 -0.93
C GLU A 7 -2.03 0.45 -0.07
N ARG A 8 -3.27 0.88 0.16
CA ARG A 8 -3.57 2.02 1.03
C ARG A 8 -3.21 1.75 2.48
N VAL A 9 -3.47 0.53 2.96
CA VAL A 9 -3.07 0.13 4.31
C VAL A 9 -1.54 0.15 4.43
N LEU A 10 -0.82 -0.41 3.46
CA LEU A 10 0.64 -0.39 3.43
C LEU A 10 1.21 1.03 3.43
N ARG A 11 0.67 1.95 2.62
CA ARG A 11 1.10 3.36 2.63
C ARG A 11 0.75 4.11 3.91
N LYS A 12 -0.32 3.74 4.61
CA LYS A 12 -0.59 4.27 5.96
C LYS A 12 0.45 3.75 6.95
N ILE A 13 0.82 2.48 6.87
CA ILE A 13 1.86 1.88 7.73
C ILE A 13 3.17 2.64 7.55
N THR A 14 3.60 2.96 6.32
CA THR A 14 4.85 3.71 6.11
C THR A 14 4.81 5.12 6.70
N ILE A 15 3.66 5.80 6.58
CA ILE A 15 3.43 7.11 7.22
C ILE A 15 3.52 7.00 8.75
N TRP A 16 2.86 6.00 9.35
CA TRP A 16 2.88 5.81 10.80
C TRP A 16 4.26 5.38 11.31
N ALA A 17 5.01 4.59 10.54
CA ALA A 17 6.37 4.17 10.87
C ALA A 17 7.34 5.35 10.96
N MET A 18 7.05 6.49 10.30
CA MET A 18 7.84 7.71 10.41
C MET A 18 7.86 8.26 11.84
N LEU A 19 6.75 8.16 12.58
CA LEU A 19 6.61 8.78 13.91
C LEU A 19 7.63 8.27 14.93
N PRO A 20 7.84 6.95 15.11
CA PRO A 20 8.90 6.46 15.97
C PRO A 20 10.29 6.52 15.31
N ALA A 21 10.38 6.34 13.99
CA ALA A 21 11.67 6.31 13.30
C ALA A 21 12.39 7.67 13.34
N PHE A 22 11.67 8.77 13.14
CA PHE A 22 12.25 10.11 13.10
C PHE A 22 13.01 10.50 14.38
N PRO A 23 12.41 10.45 15.59
CA PRO A 23 13.14 10.79 16.82
C PRO A 23 14.26 9.79 17.13
N MET A 24 14.12 8.51 16.78
CA MET A 24 15.18 7.52 16.98
C MET A 24 16.40 7.80 16.10
N LEU A 25 16.19 8.05 14.80
CA LEU A 25 17.28 8.37 13.86
C LEU A 25 17.91 9.73 14.16
N LEU A 26 17.11 10.72 14.55
CA LEU A 26 17.60 12.04 14.93
C LEU A 26 18.45 11.98 16.21
N SER A 27 17.98 11.24 17.24
CA SER A 27 18.74 11.07 18.47
C SER A 27 20.02 10.26 18.25
N ALA A 28 19.99 9.22 17.41
CA ALA A 28 21.20 8.49 17.01
C ALA A 28 22.20 9.42 16.28
N GLY A 29 21.73 10.25 15.35
CA GLY A 29 22.57 11.22 14.64
C GLY A 29 23.23 12.25 15.57
N ILE A 30 22.50 12.78 16.55
CA ILE A 30 23.00 13.82 17.46
C ILE A 30 23.87 13.25 18.58
N LYS A 31 23.46 12.13 19.19
CA LYS A 31 24.13 11.59 20.39
C LYS A 31 25.24 10.62 20.06
N ALA A 32 25.08 9.86 18.99
CA ALA A 32 26.05 8.88 18.58
C ALA A 32 26.92 9.39 17.42
N ASP A 33 26.82 10.64 16.96
CA ASP A 33 27.51 11.14 15.75
C ASP A 33 27.35 10.21 14.53
N ALA A 34 26.24 9.47 14.47
CA ALA A 34 25.94 8.48 13.45
C ALA A 34 25.34 9.18 12.21
N VAL A 35 26.19 9.80 11.40
CA VAL A 35 25.77 10.55 10.21
C VAL A 35 24.95 9.66 9.26
N ALA A 36 25.33 8.38 9.13
CA ALA A 36 24.58 7.43 8.31
C ALA A 36 23.14 7.24 8.80
N ALA A 37 22.93 7.15 10.11
CA ALA A 37 21.59 7.05 10.69
C ALA A 37 20.77 8.34 10.44
N ALA A 38 21.40 9.52 10.55
CA ALA A 38 20.74 10.79 10.25
C ALA A 38 20.34 10.92 8.78
N CYS A 39 21.18 10.45 7.84
CA CYS A 39 20.86 10.44 6.41
C CYS A 39 19.58 9.64 6.09
N GLY A 40 19.30 8.58 6.86
CA GLY A 40 18.07 7.79 6.75
C GLY A 40 16.76 8.58 6.95
N ILE A 41 16.82 9.80 7.48
CA ILE A 41 15.66 10.71 7.57
C ILE A 41 15.21 11.17 6.16
N ILE A 42 16.12 11.25 5.19
CA ILE A 42 15.82 11.70 3.83
C ILE A 42 14.83 10.75 3.13
N PRO A 43 15.13 9.44 2.95
CA PRO A 43 14.16 8.52 2.34
C PRO A 43 12.88 8.37 3.19
N LEU A 44 12.98 8.52 4.52
CA LEU A 44 11.82 8.54 5.42
C LEU A 44 10.85 9.67 5.06
N PHE A 45 11.37 10.88 4.87
CA PHE A 45 10.56 12.03 4.46
C PHE A 45 10.00 11.88 3.05
N CYS A 46 10.80 11.40 2.09
CA CYS A 46 10.33 11.11 0.74
C CYS A 46 9.19 10.07 0.74
N SER A 47 9.33 9.01 1.54
CA SER A 47 8.31 7.98 1.76
C SER A 47 7.02 8.56 2.33
N PHE A 48 7.12 9.42 3.35
CA PHE A 48 5.98 10.11 3.94
C PHE A 48 5.22 10.97 2.92
N VAL A 49 5.94 11.84 2.21
CA VAL A 49 5.34 12.73 1.20
C VAL A 49 4.68 11.91 0.09
N MET A 50 5.36 10.89 -0.42
CA MET A 50 4.82 10.06 -1.48
C MET A 50 3.59 9.27 -1.03
N GLY A 51 3.63 8.68 0.19
CA GLY A 51 2.48 8.02 0.78
C GLY A 51 1.27 8.96 0.93
N PHE A 52 1.51 10.18 1.39
CA PHE A 52 0.47 11.19 1.55
C PHE A 52 -0.14 11.63 0.20
N VAL A 53 0.70 11.95 -0.79
CA VAL A 53 0.25 12.34 -2.14
C VAL A 53 -0.55 11.21 -2.76
N TYR A 54 -0.07 9.97 -2.68
CA TYR A 54 -0.80 8.81 -3.19
C TYR A 54 -2.19 8.68 -2.54
N LEU A 55 -2.27 8.78 -1.21
CA LEU A 55 -3.55 8.65 -0.49
C LEU A 55 -4.52 9.80 -0.81
N ARG A 56 -4.00 11.00 -1.09
CA ARG A 56 -4.82 12.18 -1.38
C ARG A 56 -5.33 12.21 -2.83
N TRP A 57 -4.52 11.76 -3.78
CA TRP A 57 -4.76 11.95 -5.22
C TRP A 57 -5.26 10.69 -5.93
N THR A 58 -5.05 9.50 -5.37
CA THR A 58 -5.53 8.26 -6.00
C THR A 58 -6.98 8.01 -5.57
N PRO A 59 -7.96 8.04 -6.51
CA PRO A 59 -9.37 7.83 -6.18
C PRO A 59 -9.60 6.41 -5.60
N LYS A 60 -10.71 6.24 -4.86
CA LYS A 60 -11.01 4.96 -4.18
C LYS A 60 -11.41 3.84 -5.16
N ALA A 61 -11.78 4.18 -6.39
CA ALA A 61 -12.25 3.26 -7.40
C ALA A 61 -11.18 2.99 -8.47
N ASP A 62 -11.38 1.91 -9.22
CA ASP A 62 -10.49 1.12 -10.07
C ASP A 62 -9.73 1.87 -11.20
N THR A 63 -9.06 2.98 -10.89
CA THR A 63 -8.21 3.68 -11.84
C THR A 63 -6.98 2.84 -12.17
N LYS A 64 -6.73 2.66 -13.47
CA LYS A 64 -5.52 2.00 -14.00
C LYS A 64 -4.29 2.45 -13.23
N ARG A 65 -3.59 1.48 -12.64
CA ARG A 65 -2.40 1.72 -11.84
C ARG A 65 -1.31 2.33 -12.71
N SER A 66 -0.93 3.57 -12.43
CA SER A 66 0.14 4.23 -13.17
C SER A 66 1.51 3.62 -12.84
N TRP A 67 2.31 3.36 -13.86
CA TRP A 67 3.69 2.88 -13.76
C TRP A 67 4.60 3.82 -12.96
N ILE A 68 4.28 5.13 -12.96
CA ILE A 68 5.01 6.17 -12.23
C ILE A 68 5.12 5.83 -10.74
N TRP A 69 4.04 5.33 -10.13
CA TRP A 69 4.06 4.96 -8.71
C TRP A 69 5.05 3.84 -8.43
N GLY A 70 5.13 2.84 -9.31
CA GLY A 70 6.11 1.76 -9.20
C GLY A 70 7.55 2.29 -9.31
N PHE A 71 7.79 3.23 -10.22
CA PHE A 71 9.08 3.87 -10.38
C PHE A 71 9.49 4.69 -9.13
N CYS A 72 8.57 5.43 -8.52
CA CYS A 72 8.82 6.11 -7.26
C CYS A 72 9.12 5.13 -6.11
N ASP A 73 8.37 4.03 -6.02
CA ASP A 73 8.56 3.00 -5.00
C ASP A 73 9.97 2.35 -5.11
N ILE A 74 10.47 2.05 -6.32
CA ILE A 74 11.83 1.50 -6.47
C ILE A 74 12.93 2.52 -6.14
N ILE A 75 12.78 3.79 -6.53
CA ILE A 75 13.75 4.84 -6.17
C ILE A 75 13.88 4.95 -4.65
N ILE A 76 12.75 5.04 -3.94
CA ILE A 76 12.74 5.15 -2.48
C ILE A 76 13.34 3.89 -1.84
N SER A 77 13.02 2.70 -2.36
CA SER A 77 13.61 1.45 -1.88
C SER A 77 15.13 1.42 -2.05
N VAL A 78 15.66 1.93 -3.17
CA VAL A 78 17.10 2.02 -3.42
C VAL A 78 17.75 3.02 -2.46
N MET A 79 17.11 4.18 -2.20
CA MET A 79 17.61 5.15 -1.22
C MET A 79 17.74 4.51 0.17
N TYR A 80 16.71 3.79 0.64
CA TYR A 80 16.79 3.07 1.92
C TYR A 80 17.93 2.03 1.94
N LEU A 81 18.14 1.31 0.84
CA LEU A 81 19.25 0.36 0.75
C LEU A 81 20.61 1.07 0.82
N CYS A 82 20.75 2.23 0.16
CA CYS A 82 21.95 3.06 0.22
C CYS A 82 22.24 3.59 1.62
N ASP A 83 21.22 3.88 2.44
CA ASP A 83 21.41 4.32 3.83
C ASP A 83 21.65 3.14 4.79
N LEU A 84 20.95 2.01 4.59
CA LEU A 84 21.10 0.81 5.43
C LEU A 84 22.49 0.17 5.31
N LEU A 85 23.09 0.18 4.12
CA LEU A 85 24.41 -0.42 3.90
C LEU A 85 25.51 0.21 4.77
N PRO A 86 25.70 1.55 4.81
CA PRO A 86 26.59 2.22 5.76
C PRO A 86 26.26 1.93 7.22
N ILE A 87 24.98 1.94 7.60
CA ILE A 87 24.54 1.65 8.98
C ILE A 87 24.95 0.23 9.39
N TRP A 88 24.98 -0.73 8.47
CA TRP A 88 25.29 -2.13 8.81
C TRP A 88 26.76 -2.50 8.64
N ILE A 89 27.50 -1.81 7.78
CA ILE A 89 28.90 -2.12 7.50
C ILE A 89 29.83 -1.23 8.32
N ILE A 90 29.55 0.07 8.41
CA ILE A 90 30.45 1.06 8.98
C ILE A 90 30.18 1.27 10.48
N GLU A 91 28.91 1.41 10.87
CA GLU A 91 28.55 1.74 12.26
C GLU A 91 28.91 0.65 13.28
N PRO A 92 28.74 -0.67 13.02
CA PRO A 92 29.12 -1.67 14.01
C PRO A 92 30.63 -1.66 14.32
N LEU A 93 31.46 -1.37 13.33
CA LEU A 93 32.91 -1.22 13.50
C LEU A 93 33.26 -0.02 14.38
N ARG A 94 32.47 1.06 14.30
CA ARG A 94 32.62 2.27 15.11
C ARG A 94 32.14 2.04 16.54
N LEU A 95 30.96 1.45 16.71
CA LEU A 95 30.34 1.21 18.01
C LEU A 95 31.11 0.19 18.85
N TRP A 96 31.76 -0.81 18.23
CA TRP A 96 32.64 -1.75 18.93
C TRP A 96 33.83 -1.08 19.62
N ARG A 97 34.26 0.12 19.20
CA ARG A 97 35.40 0.83 19.80
C ARG A 97 35.05 1.68 21.03
N GLY A 98 33.80 1.69 21.49
CA GLY A 98 33.41 2.38 22.72
C GLY A 98 32.02 3.02 22.74
N GLY A 99 31.11 2.64 21.84
CA GLY A 99 29.79 3.26 21.68
C GLY A 99 28.60 2.33 21.93
N GLY A 100 28.78 1.20 22.63
CA GLY A 100 27.77 0.14 22.77
C GLY A 100 26.38 0.62 23.24
N ASP A 101 26.32 1.68 24.04
CA ASP A 101 25.08 2.23 24.59
C ASP A 101 24.08 2.70 23.50
N PHE A 102 24.57 3.09 22.32
CA PHE A 102 23.73 3.56 21.20
C PHE A 102 23.43 2.47 20.16
N MET A 103 24.06 1.30 20.27
CA MET A 103 23.88 0.19 19.33
C MET A 103 22.43 -0.28 19.25
N MET A 104 21.73 -0.33 20.39
CA MET A 104 20.32 -0.69 20.44
C MET A 104 19.44 0.34 19.73
N LEU A 105 19.72 1.64 19.93
CA LEU A 105 18.96 2.72 19.32
C LEU A 105 19.09 2.70 17.79
N GLU A 106 20.30 2.51 17.25
CA GLU A 106 20.53 2.38 15.81
C GLU A 106 19.88 1.13 15.22
N THR A 107 19.89 0.02 15.97
CA THR A 107 19.23 -1.23 15.54
C THR A 107 17.70 -1.08 15.47
N TYR A 108 17.09 -0.42 16.46
CA TYR A 108 15.65 -0.12 16.42
C TYR A 108 15.31 0.90 15.33
N GLY A 109 16.12 1.93 15.14
CA GLY A 109 15.95 2.91 14.08
C GLY A 109 16.02 2.28 12.68
N SER A 110 17.02 1.43 12.44
CA SER A 110 17.17 0.72 11.15
C SER A 110 16.04 -0.29 10.90
N SER A 111 15.42 -0.86 11.94
CA SER A 111 14.25 -1.74 11.78
C SER A 111 13.08 -1.03 11.08
N PHE A 112 12.83 0.26 11.39
CA PHE A 112 11.81 1.03 10.70
C PHE A 112 12.20 1.37 9.24
N LEU A 113 13.48 1.63 8.98
CA LEU A 113 13.99 1.82 7.61
C LEU A 113 13.80 0.55 6.78
N ILE A 114 14.11 -0.62 7.32
CA ILE A 114 13.89 -1.93 6.68
C ILE A 114 12.42 -2.16 6.39
N LEU A 115 11.54 -1.88 7.36
CA LEU A 115 10.10 -2.02 7.18
C LEU A 115 9.61 -1.17 6.00
N ASN A 116 10.01 0.12 5.95
CA ASN A 116 9.63 1.00 4.86
C ASN A 116 10.22 0.54 3.52
N MET A 117 11.50 0.14 3.48
CA MET A 117 12.14 -0.43 2.30
C MET A 117 11.37 -1.65 1.78
N ALA A 118 11.03 -2.59 2.66
CA ALA A 118 10.31 -3.81 2.30
C ALA A 118 8.92 -3.51 1.75
N VAL A 119 8.20 -2.54 2.31
CA VAL A 119 6.90 -2.10 1.80
C VAL A 119 7.03 -1.50 0.40
N HIS A 120 7.97 -0.57 0.18
CA HIS A 120 8.17 0.01 -1.16
C HIS A 120 8.59 -1.03 -2.19
N PHE A 121 9.51 -1.93 -1.83
CA PHE A 121 9.94 -3.01 -2.70
C PHE A 121 8.79 -3.95 -3.05
N TYR A 122 7.97 -4.32 -2.06
CA TYR A 122 6.76 -5.13 -2.27
C TYR A 122 5.77 -4.43 -3.21
N LEU A 123 5.49 -3.14 -2.99
CA LEU A 123 4.58 -2.37 -3.84
C LEU A 123 5.08 -2.27 -5.29
N PHE A 124 6.40 -2.11 -5.47
CA PHE A 124 7.06 -2.14 -6.76
C PHE A 124 6.88 -3.49 -7.46
N LEU A 125 7.19 -4.61 -6.78
CA LEU A 125 7.01 -5.95 -7.34
C LEU A 125 5.55 -6.24 -7.70
N ALA A 126 4.61 -5.81 -6.86
CA ALA A 126 3.19 -5.92 -7.14
C ALA A 126 2.79 -5.13 -8.41
N ASN A 127 3.36 -3.94 -8.60
CA ASN A 127 3.10 -3.12 -9.79
C ASN A 127 3.73 -3.75 -11.05
N LEU A 128 4.96 -4.25 -10.95
CA LEU A 128 5.61 -4.97 -12.05
C LEU A 128 4.80 -6.19 -12.49
N ASN A 129 4.35 -7.01 -11.54
CA ASN A 129 3.64 -8.24 -11.85
C ASN A 129 2.32 -7.97 -12.60
N ILE A 130 1.59 -6.92 -12.21
CA ILE A 130 0.36 -6.49 -12.89
C ILE A 130 0.66 -6.00 -14.31
N ASN A 131 1.72 -5.20 -14.50
CA ASN A 131 2.06 -4.67 -15.82
C ASN A 131 2.51 -5.79 -16.78
N ILE A 132 3.30 -6.75 -16.30
CA ILE A 132 3.75 -7.90 -17.11
C ILE A 132 2.55 -8.76 -17.55
N HIS A 133 1.63 -9.09 -16.63
CA HIS A 133 0.44 -9.88 -16.96
C HIS A 133 -0.55 -9.11 -17.85
N GLY A 134 -0.72 -7.81 -17.61
CA GLY A 134 -1.56 -6.96 -18.45
C GLY A 134 -1.06 -6.88 -19.90
N TRP A 135 0.26 -6.85 -20.10
CA TRP A 135 0.87 -6.93 -21.44
C TRP A 135 0.67 -8.30 -22.09
N SER A 136 0.66 -9.38 -21.31
CA SER A 136 0.43 -10.73 -21.84
C SER A 136 -1.02 -10.97 -22.28
N MET A 137 -2.00 -10.29 -21.67
CA MET A 137 -3.43 -10.47 -21.99
C MET A 137 -3.95 -9.57 -23.11
N SER A 138 -3.28 -8.46 -23.46
CA SER A 138 -3.70 -7.61 -24.60
C SER A 138 -3.41 -8.18 -26.00
N ARG A 139 -3.27 -9.51 -26.13
CA ARG A 139 -3.22 -10.20 -27.42
C ARG A 139 -4.60 -10.68 -27.89
N GLU A 140 -5.68 -10.10 -27.36
CA GLU A 140 -7.00 -10.26 -27.98
C GLU A 140 -7.00 -9.53 -29.33
N CYS A 141 -7.04 -10.33 -30.39
CA CYS A 141 -6.98 -9.90 -31.76
C CYS A 141 -8.02 -8.78 -32.02
N PRO A 142 -7.63 -7.62 -32.60
CA PRO A 142 -8.55 -6.53 -32.89
C PRO A 142 -9.67 -6.93 -33.87
N ARG A 143 -9.51 -8.04 -34.61
CA ARG A 143 -10.59 -8.62 -35.44
C ARG A 143 -11.60 -9.48 -34.67
N CYS A 144 -11.24 -10.01 -33.49
CA CYS A 144 -12.13 -10.85 -32.70
C CYS A 144 -13.14 -10.02 -31.90
N ALA A 145 -12.73 -8.88 -31.33
CA ALA A 145 -13.65 -7.95 -30.65
C ALA A 145 -14.66 -7.28 -31.62
N ALA A 146 -14.29 -7.10 -32.89
CA ALA A 146 -15.20 -6.57 -33.91
C ALA A 146 -16.29 -7.58 -34.35
N ARG A 147 -16.02 -8.90 -34.21
CA ARG A 147 -16.95 -9.93 -34.65
C ARG A 147 -18.13 -10.09 -33.68
N GLU A 148 -17.89 -9.97 -32.38
CA GLU A 148 -18.96 -10.00 -31.36
C GLU A 148 -19.97 -8.85 -31.50
N GLN A 149 -19.56 -7.68 -32.00
CA GLN A 149 -20.50 -6.59 -32.29
C GLN A 149 -21.28 -6.77 -33.60
N SER A 150 -20.77 -7.58 -34.53
CA SER A 150 -21.38 -7.76 -35.86
C SER A 150 -22.40 -8.90 -35.95
N GLU A 151 -22.43 -9.81 -34.97
CA GLU A 151 -23.40 -10.91 -34.89
C GLU A 151 -24.56 -10.59 -33.91
N SER A 152 -25.07 -9.36 -33.95
CA SER A 152 -26.48 -9.11 -33.58
C SER A 152 -27.30 -8.84 -34.84
N PRO A 153 -27.63 -9.89 -35.65
CA PRO A 153 -28.66 -9.75 -36.65
C PRO A 153 -29.97 -9.47 -35.91
N GLY A 154 -30.60 -8.34 -36.25
CA GLY A 154 -31.84 -7.91 -35.63
C GLY A 154 -32.88 -9.03 -35.59
N MET A 155 -33.34 -9.36 -34.39
CA MET A 155 -34.58 -10.09 -34.23
C MET A 155 -35.33 -9.56 -33.00
N ALA A 156 -36.46 -8.94 -33.34
CA ALA A 156 -37.64 -8.70 -32.51
C ALA A 156 -37.47 -7.81 -31.28
N THR A 157 -37.94 -6.57 -31.45
CA THR A 157 -38.77 -5.89 -30.45
C THR A 157 -39.86 -6.84 -29.93
N ASN A 158 -39.65 -7.40 -28.74
CA ASN A 158 -40.73 -7.93 -27.90
C ASN A 158 -40.43 -7.54 -26.45
N PRO A 159 -41.38 -6.95 -25.72
CA PRO A 159 -41.22 -6.68 -24.30
C PRO A 159 -41.39 -7.99 -23.55
N SER A 160 -40.27 -8.65 -23.23
CA SER A 160 -40.26 -9.82 -22.37
C SER A 160 -39.95 -9.41 -20.94
N TYR A 161 -41.03 -9.21 -20.18
CA TYR A 161 -41.21 -9.60 -18.78
C TYR A 161 -39.94 -9.95 -18.00
N SER A 162 -39.63 -9.10 -17.03
CA SER A 162 -38.77 -9.39 -15.89
C SER A 162 -39.42 -10.51 -15.07
N LEU A 163 -39.08 -11.76 -15.38
CA LEU A 163 -39.62 -12.98 -14.79
C LEU A 163 -38.64 -13.57 -13.77
N LEU A 164 -37.96 -12.71 -13.01
CA LEU A 164 -37.22 -13.09 -11.81
C LEU A 164 -37.38 -12.01 -10.73
N GLY A 165 -38.50 -12.11 -10.02
CA GLY A 165 -38.49 -12.03 -8.57
C GLY A 165 -38.65 -10.64 -7.97
N GLU A 166 -39.77 -9.97 -8.25
CA GLU A 166 -40.39 -9.21 -7.18
C GLU A 166 -40.79 -10.16 -6.05
N GLU A 167 -40.44 -9.75 -4.83
CA GLU A 167 -41.40 -9.65 -3.75
C GLU A 167 -42.05 -10.96 -3.26
N TYR A 168 -41.29 -11.62 -2.39
CA TYR A 168 -41.82 -12.36 -1.25
C TYR A 168 -41.03 -11.81 -0.04
N ARG A 169 -41.59 -11.47 1.12
CA ARG A 169 -42.93 -11.67 1.68
C ARG A 169 -42.91 -10.95 3.04
N ASP A 170 -43.95 -10.21 3.35
CA ASP A 170 -44.28 -9.79 4.71
C ASP A 170 -44.26 -10.98 5.66
N GLU A 171 -43.65 -10.85 6.84
CA GLU A 171 -44.35 -11.22 8.08
C GLU A 171 -44.07 -10.16 9.14
N ALA A 172 -45.17 -9.53 9.52
CA ALA A 172 -45.29 -8.55 10.58
C ALA A 172 -45.24 -9.24 11.94
N GLU A 173 -45.12 -8.40 12.98
CA GLU A 173 -45.72 -8.62 14.31
C GLU A 173 -45.22 -9.81 15.14
N ASP A 174 -44.36 -9.51 16.11
CA ASP A 174 -44.78 -9.74 17.50
C ASP A 174 -44.13 -8.74 18.46
N ALA A 175 -44.80 -7.61 18.64
CA ALA A 175 -44.55 -6.69 19.74
C ALA A 175 -45.35 -7.20 20.95
N THR A 176 -44.70 -7.91 21.86
CA THR A 176 -45.31 -8.27 23.15
C THR A 176 -45.24 -7.07 24.12
N PRO A 177 -46.36 -6.53 24.61
CA PRO A 177 -46.36 -5.58 25.71
C PRO A 177 -46.08 -6.32 27.03
N ARG A 178 -45.14 -5.82 27.83
CA ARG A 178 -44.97 -6.24 29.22
C ARG A 178 -46.16 -5.73 30.05
N PRO A 179 -46.96 -6.61 30.69
CA PRO A 179 -47.84 -6.17 31.75
C PRO A 179 -47.01 -5.92 33.01
N SER A 180 -47.05 -4.70 33.51
CA SER A 180 -46.77 -4.38 34.90
C SER A 180 -47.95 -4.88 35.74
N GLU A 181 -47.72 -5.85 36.61
CA GLU A 181 -48.62 -6.14 37.72
C GLU A 181 -47.97 -5.69 39.03
N GLU A 182 -48.72 -4.81 39.68
CA GLU A 182 -48.59 -4.35 41.05
C GLU A 182 -49.03 -5.46 42.00
N VAL A 183 -48.20 -5.80 43.00
CA VAL A 183 -48.61 -6.13 44.38
C VAL A 183 -47.49 -5.68 45.32
#